data_AF-A0A0C2Z8R8-F1
#
_entry.id   AF-A0A0C2Z8R8-F1
#
_cell.length_a   1.000
_cell.length_b   1.000
_cell.length_c   1.000
_cell.angle_alpha   90.00
_cell.angle_beta   90.00
_cell.angle_gamma   90.00
#
_symmetry.space_group_name_H-M   'P 1'
#
loop_
_entity.id
_entity.type
_entity.pdbx_description
1 polymer ?
#
loop_
_entity_poly.entity_id
_entity_poly.type
_entity_poly.pdbx_seq_one_letter_code
_entity_poly.pdbx_strand_id
1 'polypeptide(L)'
;MIFFFHVIPHLKQVSNNAISGSSVLEIIVVWVSDSSEGIITVISIGLLKLVLYCLVDLAMGKAEVFQEQLNTVIKTLSNRDHYGFNEKHFHVITLSLLSFAEFYFIDSQPELDNKYPDILLIGRDEKVPNNYLFELKWLKQKDDYEKVKKEGLEQIEGYQKLDKVNTIPKLRSFLLIGSKDGVEFLEV
;
A
#
# COMPACT_ATOMS: atom_id res chain seq x y z
N MET A 1 -11.89 -6.39 25.66
CA MET A 1 -13.12 -6.95 25.06
C MET A 1 -12.70 -7.62 23.76
N ILE A 2 -12.64 -8.95 23.75
CA ILE A 2 -12.20 -9.75 22.61
C ILE A 2 -13.45 -10.13 21.83
N PHE A 3 -13.58 -9.71 20.57
CA PHE A 3 -14.64 -10.18 19.70
C PHE A 3 -14.12 -11.34 18.85
N PHE A 4 -14.64 -12.53 19.14
CA PHE A 4 -14.54 -13.71 18.28
C PHE A 4 -15.44 -13.51 17.05
N PHE A 5 -14.89 -13.65 15.85
CA PHE A 5 -15.71 -13.84 14.65
C PHE A 5 -16.10 -15.31 14.53
N HIS A 6 -17.39 -15.60 14.65
CA HIS A 6 -17.97 -16.90 14.37
C HIS A 6 -18.31 -16.95 12.86
N VAL A 7 -17.61 -17.81 12.10
CA VAL A 7 -17.89 -18.01 10.67
C VAL A 7 -19.07 -18.98 10.56
N ILE A 8 -20.22 -18.50 10.08
CA ILE A 8 -21.35 -19.35 9.68
C ILE A 8 -21.13 -19.79 8.22
N PRO A 9 -21.10 -21.10 7.91
CA PRO A 9 -21.00 -21.59 6.54
C PRO A 9 -22.41 -21.71 5.97
N HIS A 10 -22.74 -20.94 4.93
CA HIS A 10 -23.64 -21.35 3.83
C HIS A 10 -24.04 -20.14 2.97
N LEU A 11 -23.37 -19.94 1.84
CA LEU A 11 -24.00 -19.35 0.66
C LEU A 11 -23.45 -20.05 -0.60
N LYS A 12 -24.20 -21.08 -1.02
CA LYS A 12 -24.18 -21.58 -2.40
C LYS A 12 -24.98 -20.61 -3.27
N GLN A 13 -24.46 -20.35 -4.48
CA GLN A 13 -25.15 -19.85 -5.67
C GLN A 13 -25.87 -18.48 -5.60
N VAL A 14 -25.23 -17.45 -6.19
CA VAL A 14 -25.84 -16.51 -7.15
C VAL A 14 -24.71 -16.09 -8.11
N SER A 15 -24.44 -16.90 -9.14
CA SER A 15 -24.87 -16.71 -10.54
C SER A 15 -24.19 -15.56 -11.27
N ASN A 16 -23.25 -15.95 -12.14
CA ASN A 16 -22.76 -15.27 -13.32
C ASN A 16 -23.86 -14.44 -14.02
N ASN A 17 -23.63 -13.14 -14.17
CA ASN A 17 -23.84 -12.36 -15.39
C ASN A 17 -23.77 -10.87 -15.08
N ALA A 18 -22.62 -10.25 -15.40
CA ALA A 18 -22.45 -8.88 -15.91
C ALA A 18 -21.05 -8.38 -15.57
N ILE A 19 -20.07 -8.64 -16.43
CA ILE A 19 -18.88 -7.78 -16.52
C ILE A 19 -18.58 -7.58 -18.01
N SER A 20 -19.17 -6.54 -18.59
CA SER A 20 -18.70 -5.93 -19.82
C SER A 20 -18.54 -4.43 -19.60
N GLY A 21 -17.27 -4.00 -19.47
CA GLY A 21 -16.84 -2.61 -19.66
C GLY A 21 -17.11 -1.63 -18.53
N SER A 22 -16.13 -0.75 -18.31
CA SER A 22 -16.12 0.45 -17.44
C SER A 22 -15.73 0.14 -15.97
N SER A 23 -14.47 0.29 -15.55
CA SER A 23 -13.74 1.54 -15.25
C SER A 23 -14.11 2.17 -13.90
N VAL A 24 -13.08 2.37 -13.08
CA VAL A 24 -12.98 3.26 -11.92
C VAL A 24 -13.57 2.72 -10.61
N LEU A 25 -12.65 2.48 -9.67
CA LEU A 25 -12.91 2.25 -8.26
C LEU A 25 -13.52 3.51 -7.64
N GLU A 26 -14.84 3.51 -7.45
CA GLU A 26 -15.47 4.47 -6.56
C GLU A 26 -15.08 4.14 -5.12
N ILE A 27 -14.23 4.97 -4.51
CA ILE A 27 -14.11 5.04 -3.05
C ILE A 27 -15.44 5.61 -2.55
N ILE A 28 -16.37 4.73 -2.19
CA ILE A 28 -17.66 5.15 -1.67
C ILE A 28 -17.49 5.60 -0.22
N VAL A 29 -17.50 6.92 0.02
CA VAL A 29 -17.81 7.48 1.34
C VAL A 29 -19.33 7.49 1.48
N VAL A 30 -19.91 6.43 2.08
CA VAL A 30 -21.37 6.35 2.29
C VAL A 30 -21.77 7.09 3.57
N TRP A 31 -22.62 8.11 3.43
CA TRP A 31 -23.45 8.64 4.52
C TRP A 31 -24.71 7.76 4.68
N VAL A 32 -25.05 7.43 5.92
CA VAL A 32 -25.94 6.31 6.29
C VAL A 32 -27.41 6.72 6.33
N SER A 33 -28.30 5.88 5.78
CA SER A 33 -29.72 5.79 6.20
C SER A 33 -30.21 4.33 6.24
N ASP A 34 -31.20 4.08 7.09
CA ASP A 34 -31.38 2.97 8.04
C ASP A 34 -31.83 1.58 7.49
N SER A 35 -31.33 1.17 6.32
CA SER A 35 -31.53 -0.20 5.76
C SER A 35 -30.19 -0.90 5.44
N SER A 36 -29.14 -0.40 6.07
CA SER A 36 -27.80 -0.31 5.50
C SER A 36 -26.83 -1.40 5.96
N GLU A 37 -27.10 -2.14 7.03
CA GLU A 37 -26.10 -3.06 7.60
C GLU A 37 -25.71 -4.20 6.65
N GLY A 38 -26.66 -4.81 5.95
CA GLY A 38 -26.38 -5.90 4.99
C GLY A 38 -25.59 -5.41 3.77
N ILE A 39 -25.96 -4.26 3.21
CA ILE A 39 -25.29 -3.66 2.05
C ILE A 39 -23.91 -3.12 2.43
N ILE A 40 -23.79 -2.44 3.58
CA ILE A 40 -22.51 -1.95 4.11
C ILE A 40 -21.56 -3.13 4.36
N THR A 41 -22.05 -4.23 4.94
CA THR A 41 -21.22 -5.41 5.20
C THR A 41 -20.70 -6.02 3.90
N VAL A 42 -21.55 -6.16 2.87
CA VAL A 42 -21.14 -6.69 1.56
C VAL A 42 -20.14 -5.77 0.85
N ILE A 43 -20.36 -4.44 0.87
CA ILE A 43 -19.44 -3.45 0.28
C ILE A 43 -18.09 -3.48 1.02
N SER A 44 -18.11 -3.51 2.35
CA SER A 44 -16.88 -3.53 3.17
C SER A 44 -16.06 -4.80 2.94
N ILE A 45 -16.72 -5.96 2.82
CA ILE A 45 -16.07 -7.24 2.48
C ILE A 45 -15.50 -7.20 1.06
N GLY A 46 -16.23 -6.60 0.11
CA GLY A 46 -15.76 -6.41 -1.27
C GLY A 46 -14.50 -5.56 -1.35
N LEU A 47 -14.49 -4.43 -0.65
CA LEU A 47 -13.34 -3.53 -0.57
C LEU A 47 -12.13 -4.19 0.09
N LEU A 48 -12.34 -4.89 1.22
CA LEU A 48 -11.27 -5.60 1.92
C LEU A 48 -10.65 -6.69 1.04
N LYS A 49 -11.48 -7.43 0.30
CA LYS A 49 -11.00 -8.44 -0.66
C LYS A 49 -10.16 -7.80 -1.76
N LEU A 50 -10.57 -6.66 -2.30
CA LEU A 50 -9.82 -5.98 -3.34
C LEU A 50 -8.43 -5.54 -2.84
N VAL A 51 -8.36 -4.93 -1.66
CA VAL A 51 -7.09 -4.56 -1.02
C VAL A 51 -6.22 -5.79 -0.83
N LEU A 52 -6.79 -6.89 -0.34
CA LEU A 52 -6.04 -8.13 -0.16
C LEU A 52 -5.51 -8.71 -1.49
N TYR A 53 -6.30 -8.71 -2.57
CA TYR A 53 -5.84 -9.17 -3.88
C TYR A 53 -4.67 -8.34 -4.40
N CYS A 54 -4.77 -7.02 -4.26
CA CYS A 54 -3.69 -6.11 -4.60
C CYS A 54 -2.39 -6.42 -3.82
N LEU A 55 -2.50 -6.70 -2.52
CA LEU A 55 -1.34 -7.05 -1.69
C LEU A 55 -0.78 -8.45 -2.03
N VAL A 56 -1.63 -9.39 -2.45
CA VAL A 56 -1.18 -10.70 -2.95
C VAL A 56 -0.44 -10.54 -4.28
N ASP A 57 -0.93 -9.71 -5.18
CA ASP A 57 -0.23 -9.40 -6.43
C ASP A 57 1.12 -8.72 -6.16
N LEU A 58 1.19 -7.80 -5.18
CA LEU A 58 2.45 -7.25 -4.68
C LEU A 58 3.37 -8.38 -4.19
N ALA A 59 2.88 -9.31 -3.36
CA ALA A 59 3.68 -10.45 -2.91
C ALA A 59 4.24 -11.29 -4.07
N MET A 60 3.47 -11.44 -5.15
CA MET A 60 3.88 -12.17 -6.35
C MET A 60 4.81 -11.39 -7.28
N GLY A 61 5.12 -10.13 -6.98
CA GLY A 61 6.05 -9.31 -7.76
C GLY A 61 5.39 -8.27 -8.65
N LYS A 62 4.08 -8.10 -8.58
CA LYS A 62 3.33 -7.14 -9.41
C LYS A 62 3.07 -5.85 -8.62
N ALA A 63 4.13 -5.04 -8.47
CA ALA A 63 4.08 -3.81 -7.69
C ALA A 63 3.15 -2.75 -8.31
N GLU A 64 2.96 -2.80 -9.63
CA GLU A 64 2.10 -1.91 -10.40
C GLU A 64 0.64 -1.91 -9.90
N VAL A 65 0.13 -3.07 -9.47
CA VAL A 65 -1.24 -3.17 -8.94
C VAL A 65 -1.37 -2.39 -7.63
N PHE A 66 -0.37 -2.49 -6.76
CA PHE A 66 -0.32 -1.70 -5.52
C PHE A 66 -0.12 -0.22 -5.77
N GLN A 67 0.75 0.13 -6.72
CA GLN A 67 0.93 1.51 -7.15
C GLN A 67 -0.38 2.14 -7.63
N GLU A 68 -1.17 1.46 -8.47
CA GLU A 68 -2.45 1.97 -8.97
C GLU A 68 -3.46 2.24 -7.84
N GLN A 69 -3.56 1.32 -6.88
CA GLN A 69 -4.44 1.49 -5.72
C GLN A 69 -3.98 2.64 -4.82
N LEU A 70 -2.70 2.68 -4.47
CA LEU A 70 -2.12 3.76 -3.66
C LEU A 70 -2.28 5.11 -4.37
N ASN A 71 -2.03 5.18 -5.67
CA ASN A 71 -2.22 6.38 -6.49
C ASN A 71 -3.67 6.91 -6.43
N THR A 72 -4.65 6.01 -6.50
CA THR A 72 -6.07 6.38 -6.39
C THR A 72 -6.41 7.00 -5.03
N VAL A 73 -5.93 6.36 -3.95
CA VAL A 73 -6.12 6.86 -2.58
C VAL A 73 -5.42 8.20 -2.38
N ILE A 74 -4.16 8.32 -2.80
CA ILE A 74 -3.36 9.54 -2.63
C ILE A 74 -3.95 10.71 -3.37
N LYS A 75 -4.30 10.58 -4.66
CA LYS A 75 -4.97 11.65 -5.41
C LYS A 75 -6.25 12.12 -4.73
N THR A 76 -7.04 11.18 -4.22
CA THR A 76 -8.30 11.48 -3.54
C THR A 76 -8.07 12.30 -2.27
N LEU A 77 -7.09 11.91 -1.45
CA LEU A 77 -6.81 12.56 -0.16
C LEU A 77 -6.03 13.87 -0.33
N SER A 78 -5.05 13.94 -1.23
CA SER A 78 -4.23 15.13 -1.46
C SER A 78 -5.03 16.28 -2.08
N ASN A 79 -6.03 15.97 -2.91
CA ASN A 79 -6.92 16.99 -3.47
C ASN A 79 -7.84 17.62 -2.41
N ARG A 80 -8.19 16.84 -1.38
CA ARG A 80 -9.00 17.32 -0.25
C ARG A 80 -8.19 18.16 0.74
N ASP A 81 -6.94 17.80 0.98
CA ASP A 81 -6.03 18.48 1.93
C ASP A 81 -4.84 19.13 1.22
N HIS A 82 -5.13 20.04 0.28
CA HIS A 82 -4.13 20.63 -0.60
C HIS A 82 -2.97 21.35 0.13
N TYR A 83 -3.24 21.92 1.31
CA TYR A 83 -2.26 22.71 2.06
C TYR A 83 -1.55 21.92 3.17
N GLY A 84 -2.14 20.84 3.68
CA GLY A 84 -1.61 20.07 4.81
C GLY A 84 -0.85 18.80 4.42
N PHE A 85 -1.09 18.26 3.21
CA PHE A 85 -0.52 16.98 2.81
C PHE A 85 1.02 17.02 2.74
N ASN A 86 1.66 16.01 3.33
CA ASN A 86 3.11 15.93 3.44
C ASN A 86 3.57 14.46 3.51
N GLU A 87 4.88 14.26 3.58
CA GLU A 87 5.50 12.92 3.60
C GLU A 87 5.02 12.02 4.74
N LYS A 88 4.77 12.58 5.93
CA LYS A 88 4.21 11.81 7.05
C LYS A 88 2.81 11.28 6.75
N HIS A 89 1.97 12.09 6.08
CA HIS A 89 0.65 11.62 5.63
C HIS A 89 0.79 10.52 4.58
N PHE A 90 1.68 10.70 3.61
CA PHE A 90 1.96 9.71 2.57
C PHE A 90 2.42 8.37 3.17
N HIS A 91 3.32 8.42 4.15
CA HIS A 91 3.80 7.27 4.90
C HIS A 91 2.66 6.58 5.65
N VAL A 92 1.89 7.30 6.46
CA VAL A 92 0.79 6.70 7.25
C VAL A 92 -0.25 6.04 6.34
N ILE A 93 -0.60 6.64 5.21
CA ILE A 93 -1.55 6.06 4.25
C ILE A 93 -0.99 4.80 3.62
N THR A 94 0.26 4.84 3.15
CA THR A 94 0.94 3.68 2.55
C THR A 94 1.02 2.53 3.55
N LEU A 95 1.46 2.81 4.77
CA LEU A 95 1.54 1.83 5.86
C LEU A 95 0.16 1.27 6.23
N SER A 96 -0.89 2.10 6.24
CA SER A 96 -2.25 1.65 6.52
C SER A 96 -2.76 0.65 5.49
N LEU A 97 -2.49 0.88 4.19
CA LEU A 97 -2.86 -0.07 3.14
C LEU A 97 -2.03 -1.37 3.26
N LEU A 98 -0.72 -1.25 3.53
CA LEU A 98 0.14 -2.41 3.72
C LEU A 98 -0.22 -3.23 4.97
N SER A 99 -0.80 -2.61 6.00
CA SER A 99 -1.14 -3.28 7.27
C SER A 99 -2.10 -4.47 7.13
N PHE A 100 -2.83 -4.55 6.01
CA PHE A 100 -3.69 -5.70 5.68
C PHE A 100 -2.92 -6.90 5.11
N ALA A 101 -1.63 -6.77 4.82
CA ALA A 101 -0.79 -7.84 4.31
C ALA A 101 -0.28 -8.74 5.45
N GLU A 102 -1.17 -9.52 6.05
CA GLU A 102 -0.85 -10.38 7.20
C GLU A 102 0.27 -11.41 6.92
N PHE A 103 0.57 -11.69 5.66
CA PHE A 103 1.64 -12.58 5.21
C PHE A 103 3.02 -11.90 5.16
N TYR A 104 3.13 -10.61 5.47
CA TYR A 104 4.37 -9.89 5.71
C TYR A 104 4.59 -9.62 7.21
N PHE A 105 5.84 -9.68 7.65
CA PHE A 105 6.32 -8.84 8.73
C PHE A 105 6.54 -7.44 8.16
N ILE A 106 5.86 -6.45 8.75
CA ILE A 106 5.90 -5.05 8.33
C ILE A 106 6.66 -4.30 9.40
N ASP A 107 7.85 -3.82 9.05
CA ASP A 107 8.67 -3.01 9.94
C ASP A 107 8.75 -1.59 9.39
N SER A 108 8.30 -0.62 10.18
CA SER A 108 8.25 0.79 9.77
C SER A 108 9.32 1.56 10.55
N GLN A 109 10.21 2.24 9.83
CA GLN A 109 11.37 2.92 10.41
C GLN A 109 12.25 2.00 11.30
N PRO A 110 12.58 0.75 10.87
CA PRO A 110 13.49 -0.08 11.64
C PRO A 110 14.86 0.58 11.78
N GLU A 111 15.42 0.50 12.98
CA GLU A 111 16.79 0.94 13.22
C GLU A 111 17.79 -0.09 12.68
N LEU A 112 18.48 0.28 11.59
CA LEU A 112 19.52 -0.53 10.95
C LEU A 112 20.81 0.31 10.89
N ASP A 113 21.72 0.10 11.83
CA ASP A 113 23.01 0.79 11.91
C ASP A 113 22.89 2.33 11.87
N ASN A 114 22.00 2.88 12.72
CA ASN A 114 21.64 4.31 12.78
C ASN A 114 20.98 4.87 11.51
N LYS A 115 20.46 4.00 10.65
CA LYS A 115 19.61 4.36 9.51
C LYS A 115 18.20 3.82 9.71
N TYR A 116 17.23 4.47 9.08
CA TYR A 116 15.81 4.20 9.29
C TYR A 116 15.10 4.16 7.92
N PRO A 117 15.12 3.02 7.21
CA PRO A 117 14.28 2.85 6.01
C PRO A 117 12.80 3.06 6.35
N ASP A 118 12.01 3.65 5.48
CA ASP A 118 10.62 3.96 5.83
C ASP A 118 9.77 2.71 6.09
N ILE A 119 9.81 1.72 5.19
CA ILE A 119 9.07 0.47 5.32
C ILE A 119 9.89 -0.71 4.77
N LEU A 120 10.01 -1.76 5.59
CA LEU A 120 10.57 -3.06 5.21
C LEU A 120 9.49 -4.14 5.31
N LEU A 121 9.28 -4.91 4.24
CA LEU A 121 8.33 -6.01 4.15
C LEU A 121 9.08 -7.34 3.99
N ILE A 122 8.99 -8.20 5.01
CA ILE A 122 9.63 -9.53 5.01
C ILE A 122 8.57 -10.62 5.03
N GLY A 123 8.56 -11.50 4.02
CA GLY A 123 7.61 -12.60 3.92
C GLY A 123 7.66 -13.49 5.15
N ARG A 124 6.51 -13.83 5.72
CA ARG A 124 6.43 -14.70 6.91
C ARG A 124 6.69 -16.17 6.59
N ASP A 125 6.51 -16.57 5.34
CA ASP A 125 6.76 -17.92 4.86
C ASP A 125 7.19 -17.93 3.38
N GLU A 126 7.70 -19.06 2.91
CA GLU A 126 8.27 -19.23 1.56
C GLU A 126 7.28 -19.00 0.40
N LYS A 127 5.96 -19.02 0.67
CA LYS A 127 4.92 -18.71 -0.33
C LYS A 127 4.83 -17.22 -0.63
N VAL A 128 5.53 -16.36 0.11
CA VAL A 128 5.68 -14.94 -0.16
C VAL A 128 7.05 -14.74 -0.82
N PRO A 129 7.14 -14.79 -2.17
CA PRO A 129 8.40 -14.95 -2.86
C PRO A 129 9.23 -13.66 -2.94
N ASN A 130 8.65 -12.48 -2.70
CA ASN A 130 9.35 -11.20 -2.80
C ASN A 130 9.32 -10.46 -1.48
N ASN A 131 10.45 -9.86 -1.12
CA ASN A 131 10.58 -8.95 0.00
C ASN A 131 10.71 -7.53 -0.54
N TYR A 132 10.31 -6.53 0.24
CA TYR A 132 10.33 -5.14 -0.23
C TYR A 132 10.98 -4.18 0.75
N LEU A 133 11.76 -3.25 0.23
CA LEU A 133 12.18 -2.04 0.92
C LEU A 133 11.54 -0.86 0.19
N PHE A 134 10.77 -0.05 0.91
CA PHE A 134 10.20 1.18 0.38
C PHE A 134 10.79 2.38 1.11
N GLU A 135 11.37 3.30 0.34
CA GLU A 135 11.70 4.66 0.79
C GLU A 135 10.65 5.59 0.17
N LEU A 136 10.09 6.49 0.96
CA LEU A 136 8.98 7.35 0.57
C LEU A 136 9.46 8.80 0.52
N LYS A 137 9.03 9.51 -0.52
CA LYS A 137 9.22 10.95 -0.66
C LYS A 137 7.94 11.64 -1.07
N TRP A 138 7.72 12.85 -0.56
CA TRP A 138 6.60 13.70 -0.99
C TRP A 138 7.07 14.96 -1.70
N LEU A 139 6.75 15.06 -3.00
CA LEU A 139 7.09 16.18 -3.86
C LEU A 139 6.07 17.32 -3.71
N LYS A 140 6.50 18.45 -3.16
CA LYS A 140 5.71 19.70 -3.16
C LYS A 140 5.97 20.48 -4.44
N GLN A 141 5.06 21.41 -4.76
CA GLN A 141 5.12 22.20 -6.00
C GLN A 141 6.42 22.98 -6.21
N LYS A 142 7.12 23.34 -5.14
CA LYS A 142 8.38 24.11 -5.18
C LYS A 142 9.63 23.24 -5.08
N ASP A 143 9.47 21.93 -4.89
CA ASP A 143 10.59 21.02 -4.72
C ASP A 143 11.17 20.65 -6.09
N ASP A 144 12.48 20.41 -6.14
CA ASP A 144 13.16 19.92 -7.33
C ASP A 144 13.06 18.40 -7.38
N TYR A 145 12.35 17.89 -8.40
CA TYR A 145 12.12 16.45 -8.56
C TYR A 145 13.42 15.66 -8.65
N GLU A 146 14.42 16.12 -9.42
CA GLU A 146 15.67 15.38 -9.59
C GLU A 146 16.47 15.33 -8.29
N LYS A 147 16.40 16.41 -7.49
CA LYS A 147 17.00 16.43 -6.16
C LYS A 147 16.32 15.45 -5.21
N VAL A 148 14.98 15.48 -5.12
CA VAL A 148 14.20 14.59 -4.25
C VAL A 148 14.42 13.12 -4.64
N LYS A 149 14.39 12.83 -5.94
CA LYS A 149 14.66 11.50 -6.48
C LYS A 149 16.07 11.04 -6.12
N LYS A 150 17.08 11.87 -6.36
CA LYS A 150 18.47 11.55 -6.05
C LYS A 150 18.66 11.25 -4.55
N GLU A 151 18.12 12.09 -3.67
CA GLU A 151 18.22 11.89 -2.22
C GLU A 151 17.59 10.54 -1.79
N GLY A 152 16.41 10.20 -2.32
CA GLY A 152 15.76 8.92 -2.04
C GLY A 152 16.54 7.71 -2.56
N LEU A 153 17.12 7.79 -3.76
CA LEU A 153 17.96 6.72 -4.32
C LEU A 153 19.25 6.52 -3.50
N GLU A 154 19.91 7.61 -3.09
CA GLU A 154 21.10 7.55 -2.23
C GLU A 154 20.79 6.90 -0.87
N GLN A 155 19.60 7.15 -0.32
CA GLN A 155 19.12 6.48 0.90
C GLN A 155 18.97 4.97 0.69
N ILE A 156 18.27 4.54 -0.36
CA ILE A 156 18.09 3.11 -0.70
C ILE A 156 19.43 2.41 -0.88
N GLU A 157 20.34 2.96 -1.70
CA GLU A 157 21.68 2.42 -1.89
C GLU A 157 22.45 2.32 -0.56
N GLY A 158 22.22 3.29 0.32
CA GLY A 158 22.79 3.32 1.66
C GLY A 158 22.28 2.19 2.56
N TYR A 159 21.00 1.80 2.43
CA TYR A 159 20.42 0.70 3.20
C TYR A 159 20.81 -0.66 2.62
N GLN A 160 20.83 -0.81 1.30
CA GLN A 160 21.19 -2.05 0.62
C GLN A 160 22.62 -2.54 0.93
N LYS A 161 23.50 -1.63 1.38
CA LYS A 161 24.87 -1.97 1.81
C LYS A 161 24.94 -2.52 3.24
N LEU A 162 23.88 -2.41 4.04
CA LEU A 162 23.85 -2.89 5.43
C LEU A 162 23.74 -4.41 5.48
N ASP A 163 24.43 -5.06 6.42
CA ASP A 163 24.46 -6.52 6.54
C ASP A 163 23.08 -7.14 6.78
N LYS A 164 22.23 -6.45 7.56
CA LYS A 164 20.85 -6.90 7.81
C LYS A 164 19.95 -6.81 6.58
N VAL A 165 20.31 -5.98 5.58
CA VAL A 165 19.51 -5.74 4.38
C VAL A 165 20.03 -6.56 3.21
N ASN A 166 21.34 -6.60 3.00
CA ASN A 166 21.98 -7.25 1.85
C ASN A 166 21.78 -8.78 1.83
N THR A 167 21.44 -9.37 2.97
CA THR A 167 21.16 -10.81 3.14
C THR A 167 19.70 -11.18 2.88
N ILE A 168 18.79 -10.20 2.75
CA ILE A 168 17.37 -10.47 2.55
C ILE A 168 17.17 -11.05 1.13
N PRO A 169 16.68 -12.30 1.00
CA PRO A 169 16.55 -12.94 -0.30
C PRO A 169 15.46 -12.25 -1.11
N LYS A 170 15.69 -12.07 -2.42
CA LYS A 170 14.68 -11.49 -3.34
C LYS A 170 14.11 -10.15 -2.82
N LEU A 171 14.96 -9.33 -2.19
CA LEU A 171 14.60 -7.98 -1.80
C LEU A 171 14.51 -7.09 -3.03
N ARG A 172 13.35 -6.48 -3.22
CA ARG A 172 13.11 -5.47 -4.26
C ARG A 172 12.97 -4.11 -3.59
N SER A 173 13.76 -3.14 -4.01
CA SER A 173 13.80 -1.83 -3.38
C SER A 173 13.11 -0.81 -4.28
N PHE A 174 12.21 0.00 -3.74
CA PHE A 174 11.54 1.04 -4.48
C PHE A 174 11.63 2.38 -3.77
N LEU A 175 11.87 3.42 -4.56
CA LEU A 175 11.56 4.79 -4.18
C LEU A 175 10.13 5.09 -4.61
N LEU A 176 9.28 5.43 -3.64
CA LEU A 176 7.91 5.87 -3.84
C LEU A 176 7.88 7.39 -3.78
N ILE A 177 7.59 8.05 -4.91
CA ILE A 177 7.45 9.51 -4.97
C ILE A 177 5.97 9.85 -5.07
N GLY A 178 5.40 10.35 -3.97
CA GLY A 178 4.04 10.87 -3.92
C GLY A 178 4.00 12.36 -4.26
N SER A 179 2.93 12.80 -4.92
CA SER A 179 2.61 14.20 -5.17
C SER A 179 1.10 14.39 -5.29
N LYS A 180 0.65 15.64 -5.49
CA LYS A 180 -0.75 15.93 -5.83
C LYS A 180 -1.21 15.23 -7.13
N ASP A 181 -0.27 14.94 -8.02
CA ASP A 181 -0.54 14.40 -9.36
C ASP A 181 -0.49 12.86 -9.37
N GLY A 182 -0.19 12.23 -8.23
CA GLY A 182 -0.20 10.78 -8.07
C GLY A 182 1.04 10.23 -7.37
N VAL A 183 1.24 8.92 -7.54
CA VAL A 183 2.36 8.18 -6.98
C VAL A 183 3.15 7.48 -8.08
N GLU A 184 4.46 7.68 -8.07
CA GLU A 184 5.44 7.02 -8.93
C GLU A 184 6.23 5.99 -8.12
N PHE A 185 6.47 4.80 -8.69
CA PHE A 185 7.35 3.78 -8.14
C PHE A 185 8.59 3.69 -9.03
N LEU A 186 9.76 3.79 -8.42
CA LEU A 186 11.05 3.64 -9.07
C LEU A 186 11.78 2.46 -8.45
N GLU A 187 11.91 1.35 -9.19
CA GLU A 187 12.69 0.20 -8.77
C GLU A 187 14.19 0.49 -8.92
N VAL A 188 14.98 0.06 -7.93
CA VAL A 188 16.45 0.26 -7.85
C VAL A 188 17.19 -1.05 -7.96
#